data_AF-A0A9E0X6Y4-F1
#
_entry.id   AF-A0A9E0X6Y4-F1
#
_cell.length_a   1.000
_cell.length_b   1.000
_cell.length_c   1.000
_cell.angle_alpha   90.00
_cell.angle_beta   90.00
_cell.angle_gamma   90.00
#
_symmetry.space_group_name_H-M   'P 1'
#
loop_
_entity.id
_entity.type
_entity.pdbx_description
1 polymer ?
#
loop_
_entity_poly.entity_id
_entity_poly.type
_entity_poly.pdbx_seq_one_letter_code
_entity_poly.pdbx_strand_id
1 'polypeptide(L)'
;MQALRIITEEHRNLWRIATTLDLVADEADAAGRVEEPFFTSVFDYIEQFMDRSHHAKEDEYLFRLLRQRSADAAALLDRLQSEHSHGPASLLALRAKLAQAADGGEARAAFT
;
A
#
# COMPACT_ATOMS: atom_id res chain seq x y z
N MET A 1 20.41 5.07 -14.41
CA MET A 1 19.90 6.39 -13.97
C MET A 1 19.51 6.31 -12.50
N GLN A 2 19.82 7.32 -11.69
CA GLN A 2 19.59 7.31 -10.23
C GLN A 2 18.11 7.20 -9.85
N ALA A 3 17.20 7.88 -10.56
CA ALA A 3 15.76 7.85 -10.28
C ALA A 3 15.16 6.43 -10.36
N LEU A 4 15.45 5.70 -11.46
CA LEU A 4 14.95 4.32 -11.62
C LEU A 4 15.52 3.38 -10.55
N ARG A 5 16.77 3.60 -10.11
CA ARG A 5 17.36 2.82 -9.02
C ARG A 5 16.63 3.05 -7.71
N ILE A 6 16.33 4.31 -7.37
CA ILE A 6 15.57 4.68 -6.18
C ILE A 6 14.19 4.01 -6.20
N ILE A 7 13.39 4.22 -7.27
CA ILE A 7 12.06 3.63 -7.39
C ILE A 7 12.10 2.09 -7.29
N THR A 8 13.07 1.45 -7.93
CA THR A 8 13.23 -0.01 -7.86
C THR A 8 13.57 -0.49 -6.44
N GLU A 9 14.44 0.22 -5.73
CA GLU A 9 14.79 -0.09 -4.34
C GLU A 9 13.59 0.09 -3.40
N GLU A 10 12.81 1.16 -3.61
CA GLU A 10 11.57 1.40 -2.88
C GLU A 10 10.58 0.26 -3.12
N HIS A 11 10.29 -0.11 -4.37
CA HIS A 11 9.40 -1.25 -4.69
C HIS A 11 9.82 -2.56 -4.03
N ARG A 12 11.13 -2.84 -3.97
CA ARG A 12 11.63 -4.05 -3.27
C ARG A 12 11.31 -4.02 -1.78
N ASN A 13 11.39 -2.86 -1.15
CA ASN A 13 11.05 -2.70 0.26
C ASN A 13 9.53 -2.79 0.47
N LEU A 14 8.74 -2.17 -0.41
CA LEU A 14 7.28 -2.27 -0.38
C LEU A 14 6.81 -3.72 -0.51
N TRP A 15 7.41 -4.48 -1.42
CA TRP A 15 7.08 -5.90 -1.59
C TRP A 15 7.38 -6.75 -0.35
N ARG A 16 8.49 -6.46 0.35
CA ARG A 16 8.80 -7.12 1.63
C ARG A 16 7.75 -6.79 2.69
N ILE A 17 7.33 -5.53 2.79
CA ILE A 17 6.31 -5.11 3.76
C ILE A 17 4.97 -5.77 3.45
N ALA A 18 4.54 -5.78 2.18
CA ALA A 18 3.33 -6.46 1.75
C ALA A 18 3.36 -7.96 2.09
N THR A 19 4.49 -8.64 1.83
CA THR A 19 4.64 -10.06 2.15
C THR A 19 4.57 -10.31 3.67
N THR A 20 5.20 -9.46 4.48
CA THR A 20 5.10 -9.55 5.94
C THR A 20 3.68 -9.29 6.44
N LEU A 21 2.96 -8.34 5.81
CA LEU A 21 1.58 -8.04 6.15
C LEU A 21 0.68 -9.25 5.92
N ASP A 22 0.82 -9.94 4.77
CA ASP A 22 0.07 -11.16 4.46
C ASP A 22 0.35 -12.26 5.51
N LEU A 23 1.62 -12.48 5.84
CA LEU A 23 2.02 -13.49 6.85
C LEU A 23 1.41 -13.20 8.22
N VAL A 24 1.46 -11.95 8.69
CA VAL A 24 0.92 -11.59 10.01
C VAL A 24 -0.62 -11.60 10.00
N ALA A 25 -1.26 -11.29 8.87
CA ALA A 25 -2.70 -11.44 8.73
C ALA A 25 -3.14 -12.91 8.84
N ASP A 26 -2.43 -13.82 8.16
CA ASP A 26 -2.69 -15.26 8.25
C ASP A 26 -2.48 -15.79 9.68
N GLU A 27 -1.43 -15.34 10.37
CA GLU A 27 -1.17 -15.69 11.78
C GLU A 27 -2.27 -15.17 12.72
N ALA A 28 -2.74 -13.93 12.51
CA ALA A 28 -3.82 -13.33 13.29
C ALA A 28 -5.15 -14.09 13.09
N ASP A 29 -5.46 -14.49 11.86
CA ASP A 29 -6.60 -15.32 11.53
C ASP A 29 -6.54 -16.69 12.22
N ALA A 30 -5.38 -17.36 12.16
CA ALA A 30 -5.16 -18.65 12.80
C ALA A 30 -5.25 -18.59 14.33
N ALA A 31 -4.75 -17.51 14.94
CA ALA A 31 -4.77 -17.29 16.39
C ALA A 31 -6.12 -16.74 16.89
N GLY A 32 -6.99 -16.25 15.99
CA GLY A 32 -8.21 -15.54 16.35
C GLY A 32 -7.95 -14.24 17.11
N ARG A 33 -6.77 -13.63 16.93
CA ARG A 33 -6.34 -12.44 17.65
C ARG A 33 -5.48 -11.55 16.76
N VAL A 34 -5.85 -10.28 16.66
CA VAL A 34 -5.13 -9.29 15.86
C VAL A 34 -4.06 -8.56 16.68
N GLU A 35 -2.88 -8.39 16.09
CA GLU A 35 -1.79 -7.58 16.63
C GLU A 35 -1.96 -6.11 16.24
N GLU A 36 -2.92 -5.41 16.87
CA GLU A 36 -3.31 -4.03 16.52
C GLU A 36 -2.13 -3.04 16.37
N PRO A 37 -1.12 -3.03 17.27
CA PRO A 37 0.01 -2.10 17.14
C PRO A 37 0.84 -2.34 15.87
N PHE A 38 0.95 -3.59 15.41
CA PHE A 38 1.67 -3.94 14.19
C PHE A 38 0.94 -3.38 12.96
N PHE A 39 -0.35 -3.70 12.81
CA PHE A 39 -1.15 -3.25 11.67
C PHE A 39 -1.25 -1.73 11.62
N THR A 40 -1.44 -1.07 12.77
CA THR A 40 -1.44 0.39 12.85
C THR A 40 -0.12 0.99 12.34
N SER A 41 1.01 0.44 12.77
CA SER A 41 2.33 0.91 12.33
C SER A 41 2.56 0.71 10.83
N VAL A 42 2.11 -0.43 10.28
CA VAL A 42 2.20 -0.69 8.83
C VAL A 42 1.28 0.26 8.06
N PHE A 43 0.06 0.51 8.53
CA PHE A 43 -0.85 1.45 7.88
C PHE A 43 -0.32 2.88 7.90
N ASP A 44 0.30 3.32 9.01
CA ASP A 44 0.97 4.62 9.07
C ASP A 44 2.13 4.71 8.07
N TYR A 45 2.91 3.62 7.90
CA TYR A 45 3.96 3.56 6.90
C TYR A 45 3.41 3.66 5.47
N ILE A 46 2.32 2.94 5.17
CA ILE A 46 1.65 2.98 3.85
C ILE A 46 1.23 4.42 3.54
N GLU A 47 0.56 5.10 4.46
CA GLU A 47 0.10 6.47 4.28
C GLU A 47 1.25 7.47 4.10
N GLN A 48 2.27 7.40 4.97
CA GLN A 48 3.34 8.39 4.98
C GLN A 48 4.37 8.16 3.87
N PHE A 49 4.73 6.91 3.62
CA PHE A 49 5.78 6.58 2.67
C PHE A 49 5.21 6.26 1.28
N MET A 50 4.26 5.33 1.15
CA MET A 50 3.77 4.95 -0.17
C MET A 50 2.98 6.08 -0.81
N ASP A 51 1.93 6.56 -0.15
CA ASP A 51 1.02 7.54 -0.75
C ASP A 51 1.67 8.92 -0.86
N ARG A 52 2.27 9.42 0.23
CA ARG A 52 2.78 10.79 0.29
C ARG A 52 4.19 10.98 -0.26
N SER A 53 4.99 9.91 -0.39
CA SER A 53 6.38 10.03 -0.86
C SER A 53 6.64 9.27 -2.15
N HIS A 54 6.32 7.97 -2.19
CA HIS A 54 6.64 7.11 -3.32
C HIS A 54 5.76 7.41 -4.53
N HIS A 55 4.43 7.36 -4.38
CA HIS A 55 3.48 7.67 -5.45
C HIS A 55 3.67 9.11 -5.97
N ALA A 56 3.99 10.07 -5.10
CA ALA A 56 4.30 11.44 -5.52
C ALA A 56 5.51 11.50 -6.47
N LYS A 57 6.57 10.72 -6.25
CA LYS A 57 7.72 10.64 -7.17
C LYS A 57 7.31 10.06 -8.52
N GLU A 58 6.44 9.06 -8.50
CA GLU A 58 5.96 8.41 -9.71
C GLU A 58 5.03 9.33 -10.50
N ASP A 59 3.97 9.82 -9.88
CA ASP A 59 2.89 10.57 -10.53
C ASP A 59 3.35 11.95 -11.01
N GLU A 60 4.04 12.72 -10.16
CA GLU A 60 4.40 14.12 -10.48
C GLU A 60 5.62 14.21 -11.41
N TYR A 61 6.53 13.23 -11.35
CA TYR A 61 7.81 13.29 -12.04
C TYR A 61 7.99 12.18 -13.07
N LEU A 62 8.00 10.91 -12.65
CA LEU A 62 8.36 9.80 -13.54
C LEU A 62 7.32 9.60 -14.65
N PHE A 63 6.05 9.44 -14.29
CA PHE A 63 4.95 9.18 -15.20
C PHE A 63 4.76 10.34 -16.17
N ARG A 64 4.86 11.58 -15.69
CA ARG A 64 4.84 12.78 -16.54
C ARG A 64 5.91 12.72 -17.65
N LEU A 65 7.14 12.31 -17.32
CA LEU A 65 8.22 12.20 -18.30
C LEU A 65 8.07 10.96 -19.22
N LEU A 66 7.55 9.85 -18.70
CA LEU A 66 7.28 8.66 -19.50
C LEU A 66 6.22 8.92 -20.57
N ARG A 67 5.15 9.66 -20.25
CA ARG A 67 4.11 10.07 -21.22
C ARG A 67 4.67 10.89 -22.38
N GLN A 68 5.70 11.71 -22.13
CA GLN A 68 6.36 12.49 -23.18
C GLN A 68 7.21 11.62 -24.13
N ARG A 69 7.63 10.43 -23.66
CA ARG A 69 8.53 9.54 -24.40
C ARG A 69 7.80 8.43 -25.14
N SER A 70 6.66 7.97 -24.64
CA SER A 70 5.92 6.86 -25.24
C SER A 70 4.42 7.04 -25.04
N ALA A 71 3.69 7.22 -26.15
CA ALA A 71 2.24 7.24 -26.15
C ALA A 71 1.65 5.87 -25.78
N ASP A 72 2.34 4.77 -26.12
CA ASP A 72 1.92 3.41 -25.83
C ASP A 72 1.82 3.13 -24.32
N ALA A 73 2.56 3.87 -23.49
CA ALA A 73 2.49 3.75 -22.05
C ALA A 73 1.25 4.41 -21.42
N ALA A 74 0.50 5.25 -22.17
CA ALA A 74 -0.53 6.12 -21.59
C ALA A 74 -1.59 5.36 -20.79
N ALA A 75 -2.16 4.30 -21.36
CA ALA A 75 -3.21 3.51 -20.70
C ALA A 75 -2.71 2.80 -19.43
N LEU A 76 -1.45 2.32 -19.43
CA LEU A 76 -0.84 1.73 -18.26
C LEU A 76 -0.66 2.78 -17.15
N LEU A 77 -0.16 3.96 -17.50
CA LEU A 77 0.06 5.04 -16.56
C LEU A 77 -1.27 5.58 -16.00
N ASP A 78 -2.33 5.67 -16.82
CA ASP A 78 -3.66 6.08 -16.36
C ASP A 78 -4.19 5.11 -15.30
N ARG A 79 -4.03 3.81 -15.53
CA ARG A 79 -4.43 2.76 -14.58
C ARG A 79 -3.65 2.85 -13.28
N LEU A 80 -2.32 2.96 -13.34
CA LEU A 80 -1.47 3.05 -12.15
C LEU A 80 -1.81 4.30 -11.30
N GLN A 81 -1.99 5.46 -11.94
CA GLN A 81 -2.40 6.69 -11.23
C GLN A 81 -3.78 6.55 -10.60
N SER A 82 -4.70 5.85 -11.28
CA SER A 82 -6.00 5.52 -10.70
C SER A 82 -5.84 4.62 -9.47
N GLU A 83 -5.03 3.56 -9.54
CA GLU A 83 -4.73 2.67 -8.41
C GLU A 83 -4.14 3.46 -7.22
N HIS A 84 -3.19 4.38 -7.46
CA HIS A 84 -2.64 5.26 -6.42
C HIS A 84 -3.71 6.13 -5.76
N SER A 85 -4.63 6.71 -6.55
CA SER A 85 -5.69 7.58 -6.03
C SER A 85 -6.71 6.86 -5.14
N HIS A 86 -6.88 5.55 -5.31
CA HIS A 86 -7.78 4.73 -4.49
C HIS A 86 -7.11 4.23 -3.20
N GLY A 87 -5.77 4.24 -3.12
CA GLY A 87 -5.00 3.77 -1.96
C GLY A 87 -5.47 4.33 -0.61
N PRO A 88 -5.63 5.66 -0.46
CA PRO A 88 -6.07 6.25 0.80
C PRO A 88 -7.44 5.77 1.29
N ALA A 89 -8.39 5.56 0.36
CA ALA A 89 -9.72 5.07 0.70
C ALA A 89 -9.68 3.59 1.16
N SER A 90 -8.88 2.77 0.48
CA SER A 90 -8.66 1.37 0.87
C SER A 90 -8.00 1.28 2.25
N LEU A 91 -7.01 2.13 2.53
CA LEU A 91 -6.33 2.17 3.83
C LEU A 91 -7.28 2.60 4.96
N LEU A 92 -8.14 3.58 4.71
CA LEU A 92 -9.15 4.01 5.67
C LEU A 92 -10.12 2.86 6.01
N ALA A 93 -10.53 2.08 5.01
CA ALA A 93 -11.38 0.91 5.23
C ALA A 93 -10.67 -0.17 6.06
N LEU A 94 -9.37 -0.41 5.83
CA LEU A 94 -8.57 -1.34 6.62
C LEU A 94 -8.41 -0.89 8.08
N ARG A 95 -8.19 0.41 8.32
CA ARG A 95 -8.16 0.96 9.69
C ARG A 95 -9.49 0.78 10.41
N ALA A 96 -10.61 0.97 9.72
CA ALA A 96 -11.94 0.75 10.29
C ALA A 96 -12.18 -0.73 10.64
N LYS A 97 -11.76 -1.67 9.76
CA LYS A 97 -11.80 -3.11 10.05
C LYS A 97 -10.93 -3.48 11.26
N LEU A 98 -9.73 -2.92 11.36
CA LEU A 98 -8.81 -3.16 12.47
C LEU A 98 -9.43 -2.73 13.82
N ALA A 99 -10.01 -1.54 13.88
CA ALA A 99 -10.68 -1.04 15.09
C ALA A 99 -11.85 -1.94 15.52
N GLN A 100 -12.66 -2.42 14.58
CA GLN A 100 -13.77 -3.34 14.87
C GLN A 100 -13.29 -4.69 15.43
N ALA A 101 -12.17 -5.21 14.93
CA ALA A 101 -11.58 -6.46 15.41
C ALA A 101 -10.97 -6.30 16.83
N ALA A 102 -10.39 -5.15 17.14
CA ALA A 102 -9.81 -4.86 18.46
C ALA A 102 -10.88 -4.75 19.57
N ASP A 103 -12.05 -4.20 19.26
CA ASP A 103 -13.16 -4.02 20.21
C ASP A 103 -13.95 -5.31 20.53
N GLY A 104 -13.48 -6.48 20.06
CA GLY A 104 -14.13 -7.78 20.31
C GLY A 104 -15.39 -8.02 19.49
N GLY A 105 -15.60 -7.25 18.42
CA GLY A 105 -16.61 -7.55 17.41
C GLY A 105 -16.32 -8.89 16.73
N GLU A 106 -17.36 -9.59 16.26
CA GLU A 106 -17.28 -10.82 15.46
C GLU A 106 -16.60 -10.63 14.08
N ALA A 107 -15.75 -9.62 13.92
CA ALA A 107 -14.82 -9.54 12.82
C ALA A 107 -13.80 -10.67 12.99
N ARG A 108 -14.14 -11.85 12.45
CA ARG A 108 -13.12 -12.75 11.90
C ARG A 108 -12.09 -11.86 11.20
N ALA A 109 -10.80 -12.07 11.45
CA ALA A 109 -9.71 -11.27 10.89
C ALA A 109 -9.55 -11.46 9.37
N ALA A 110 -10.67 -11.65 8.66
CA ALA A 110 -10.81 -11.59 7.23
C ALA A 110 -10.53 -10.15 6.77
N PHE A 111 -9.24 -9.86 6.60
CA PHE A 111 -8.72 -8.74 5.82
C PHE A 111 -8.95 -8.94 4.30
N THR A 112 -9.67 -10.00 3.91
CA THR A 112 -10.14 -10.22 2.53
C THR A 112 -11.23 -9.24 2.09
#